data_AF-A0AAD5RJY9-F1
#
_entry.id   AF-A0AAD5RJY9-F1
#
_cell.length_a   1.000
_cell.length_b   1.000
_cell.length_c   1.000
_cell.angle_alpha   90.00
_cell.angle_beta   90.00
_cell.angle_gamma   90.00
#
_symmetry.space_group_name_H-M   'P 1'
#
loop_
_entity.id
_entity.type
_entity.pdbx_description
1 polymer ?
#
loop_
_entity_poly.entity_id
_entity_poly.type
_entity_poly.pdbx_seq_one_letter_code
_entity_poly.pdbx_strand_id
1 'polypeptide(L)'
;MDTGSWEMSVNPTCEYGGCRSVLRQIAEAIFGGVDRWQYIGDLEPVPLDPQPVEGVAGREIWTGDDVQENALIDMGSPYSYLNEKHVAIIGKEFNAWIDDQGVSIVDCALGNGSLDTIDFYFNNGNLGIPLTTRDFNLPQGRRCHLGV
;
A
#
# COMPACT_ATOMS: atom_id res chain seq x y z
N MET A 1 6.60 -36.20 20.02
CA MET A 1 5.37 -35.44 20.32
C MET A 1 4.87 -34.98 18.98
N ASP A 2 3.85 -35.67 18.47
CA ASP A 2 3.34 -35.52 17.12
C ASP A 2 2.19 -34.51 17.08
N THR A 3 2.34 -33.57 16.14
CA THR A 3 1.34 -32.96 15.25
C THR A 3 -0.10 -32.73 15.77
N GLY A 4 -0.37 -31.48 16.17
CA GLY A 4 -1.71 -30.89 16.14
C GLY A 4 -1.89 -30.04 14.88
N SER A 5 -2.78 -30.48 14.00
CA SER A 5 -3.21 -29.84 12.76
C SER A 5 -3.76 -28.43 12.98
N TRP A 6 -3.38 -27.49 12.13
CA TRP A 6 -4.14 -26.27 11.87
C TRP A 6 -4.56 -26.29 10.41
N GLU A 7 -5.77 -26.78 10.13
CA GLU A 7 -6.43 -26.53 8.86
C GLU A 7 -7.11 -25.16 8.91
N MET A 8 -6.70 -24.26 8.02
CA MET A 8 -7.62 -23.33 7.39
C MET A 8 -7.67 -23.69 5.90
N SER A 9 -8.58 -24.60 5.56
CA SER A 9 -9.00 -24.81 4.18
C SER A 9 -9.99 -23.73 3.82
N VAL A 10 -9.61 -22.85 2.90
CA VAL A 10 -10.56 -22.08 2.10
C VAL A 10 -10.65 -22.74 0.74
N ASN A 11 -11.41 -23.84 0.69
CA ASN A 11 -11.83 -24.38 -0.59
C ASN A 11 -12.72 -23.34 -1.31
N PRO A 12 -12.45 -22.99 -2.58
CA PRO A 12 -13.45 -22.30 -3.38
C PRO A 12 -14.69 -23.20 -3.45
N THR A 13 -15.87 -22.66 -3.13
CA THR A 13 -17.13 -23.35 -3.38
C THR A 13 -17.36 -23.43 -4.88
N CYS A 14 -16.85 -24.50 -5.49
CA CYS A 14 -17.15 -24.87 -6.86
C CYS A 14 -18.47 -25.65 -6.85
N GLU A 15 -19.59 -24.95 -6.96
CA GLU A 15 -20.85 -25.59 -7.33
C GLU A 15 -20.95 -25.71 -8.85
N TYR A 16 -21.50 -26.84 -9.31
CA TYR A 16 -21.68 -27.25 -10.70
C TYR A 16 -22.09 -26.08 -11.62
N GLY A 17 -21.14 -25.53 -12.38
CA GLY A 17 -21.41 -24.47 -13.36
C GLY A 17 -20.34 -23.39 -13.54
N GLY A 18 -19.31 -23.34 -12.67
CA GLY A 18 -18.12 -22.52 -12.89
C GLY A 18 -17.61 -21.82 -11.62
N CYS A 19 -16.29 -21.65 -11.53
CA CYS A 19 -15.65 -20.85 -10.50
C CYS A 19 -16.02 -19.37 -10.70
N ARG A 20 -17.09 -18.91 -10.06
CA ARG A 20 -17.23 -17.47 -9.80
C ARG A 20 -16.31 -17.14 -8.63
N SER A 21 -15.27 -16.35 -8.88
CA SER A 21 -14.56 -15.66 -7.81
C SER A 21 -15.57 -14.75 -7.12
N VAL A 22 -16.14 -15.22 -6.01
CA VAL A 22 -16.59 -14.30 -4.98
C VAL A 22 -15.30 -13.71 -4.43
N LEU A 23 -14.85 -12.59 -5.02
CA LEU A 23 -13.75 -11.79 -4.52
C LEU A 23 -14.17 -11.22 -3.16
N ARG A 24 -14.11 -12.05 -2.12
CA ARG A 24 -13.75 -11.52 -0.81
C ARG A 24 -12.30 -11.11 -0.95
N GLN A 25 -12.01 -9.83 -0.76
CA GLN A 25 -10.64 -9.36 -0.57
C GLN A 25 -10.20 -9.92 0.79
N ILE A 26 -9.70 -11.15 0.79
CA ILE A 26 -9.13 -11.79 1.97
C ILE A 26 -7.65 -11.42 1.93
N ALA A 27 -7.22 -10.56 2.85
CA ALA A 27 -5.81 -10.38 3.14
C ALA A 27 -5.35 -11.54 4.03
N GLU A 28 -4.22 -12.16 3.69
CA GLU A 28 -3.70 -13.33 4.40
C GLU A 28 -2.27 -13.06 4.86
N ALA A 29 -1.95 -13.54 6.07
CA ALA A 29 -0.58 -13.59 6.55
C ALA A 29 -0.03 -15.00 6.34
N ILE A 30 1.10 -15.12 5.64
CA ILE A 30 1.75 -16.40 5.35
C ILE A 30 2.98 -16.53 6.25
N PHE A 31 3.04 -17.63 7.01
CA PHE A 31 4.17 -17.93 7.88
C PHE A 31 5.08 -18.99 7.25
N GLY A 32 6.39 -18.73 7.23
CA GLY A 32 7.40 -19.70 6.79
C GLY A 32 7.66 -19.73 5.27
N GLY A 33 7.12 -18.79 4.50
CA GLY A 33 7.34 -18.73 3.06
C GLY A 33 6.61 -17.59 2.37
N VAL A 34 6.44 -17.72 1.07
CA VAL A 34 5.70 -16.80 0.19
C VAL A 34 4.76 -17.60 -0.71
N ASP A 35 3.61 -17.04 -1.07
CA ASP A 35 2.70 -17.62 -2.07
C ASP A 35 2.85 -16.90 -3.41
N ARG A 36 3.27 -17.64 -4.44
CA ARG A 36 3.47 -17.12 -5.80
C ARG A 36 2.19 -16.57 -6.43
N TRP A 37 1.03 -17.02 -5.99
CA TRP A 37 -0.25 -16.60 -6.56
C TRP A 37 -0.73 -15.24 -6.04
N GLN A 38 -0.06 -14.66 -5.04
CA GLN A 38 -0.40 -13.35 -4.47
C GLN A 38 0.35 -12.16 -5.10
N TYR A 39 1.27 -12.40 -6.03
CA TYR A 39 2.03 -11.34 -6.70
C TYR A 39 2.32 -11.65 -8.17
N ILE A 40 2.60 -10.61 -8.95
CA ILE A 40 3.01 -10.67 -10.35
C ILE A 40 4.49 -10.29 -10.45
N GLY A 41 5.22 -10.87 -11.40
CA GLY A 41 6.65 -10.58 -11.58
C GLY A 41 7.52 -11.26 -10.52
N ASP A 42 8.78 -10.86 -10.44
CA ASP A 42 9.75 -11.43 -9.50
C ASP A 42 9.74 -10.66 -8.17
N LEU A 43 10.17 -11.33 -7.10
CA LEU A 43 10.37 -10.67 -5.80
C LEU A 43 11.73 -9.98 -5.80
N GLU A 44 11.72 -8.67 -5.55
CA GLU A 44 12.96 -7.91 -5.43
C GLU A 44 13.32 -7.65 -3.97
N PRO A 45 14.46 -8.17 -3.48
CA PRO A 45 14.86 -7.97 -2.09
C PRO A 45 15.30 -6.53 -1.86
N VAL A 46 14.68 -5.87 -0.89
CA VAL A 46 15.09 -4.56 -0.39
C VAL A 46 15.92 -4.76 0.89
N PRO A 47 17.19 -4.32 0.93
CA PRO A 47 18.00 -4.41 2.15
C PRO A 47 17.36 -3.63 3.30
N LEU A 48 17.35 -4.24 4.48
CA LEU A 48 16.94 -3.56 5.70
C LEU A 48 18.00 -2.55 6.13
N ASP A 49 17.57 -1.41 6.70
CA ASP A 49 18.49 -0.50 7.35
C ASP A 49 19.12 -1.20 8.58
N PRO A 50 20.46 -1.25 8.70
CA PRO A 50 21.13 -1.84 9.86
C PRO A 50 20.93 -1.07 11.19
N GLN A 51 20.36 0.13 11.18
CA GLN A 51 20.04 0.90 12.40
C GLN A 51 18.74 0.39 13.06
N PRO A 52 18.60 0.46 14.41
CA PRO A 52 17.61 -0.30 15.16
C PRO A 52 16.22 0.34 15.17
N VAL A 53 15.62 0.49 13.99
CA VAL A 53 14.17 0.60 13.82
C VAL A 53 13.75 -0.62 13.04
N GLU A 54 13.09 -1.57 13.71
CA GLU A 54 12.60 -2.80 13.10
C GLU A 54 11.75 -2.49 11.86
N GLY A 55 11.94 -3.23 10.77
CA GLY A 55 11.05 -3.20 9.60
C GLY A 55 11.28 -2.07 8.59
N VAL A 56 12.38 -1.32 8.69
CA VAL A 56 12.69 -0.29 7.69
C VAL A 56 13.13 -0.93 6.37
N ALA A 57 12.29 -0.81 5.35
CA ALA A 57 12.56 -1.21 3.98
C ALA A 57 12.96 0.00 3.14
N GLY A 58 14.24 0.07 2.81
CA GLY A 58 14.74 0.86 1.68
C GLY A 58 14.70 2.37 1.81
N ARG A 59 15.22 2.96 0.74
CA ARG A 59 15.87 4.27 0.66
C ARG A 59 15.54 4.83 -0.73
N GLU A 60 14.51 5.67 -0.83
CA GLU A 60 14.23 6.71 -1.87
C GLU A 60 12.74 7.00 -2.16
N ILE A 61 12.12 7.98 -1.50
CA ILE A 61 10.83 8.51 -1.97
C ILE A 61 11.10 9.64 -2.95
N TRP A 62 10.78 9.45 -4.24
CA TRP A 62 11.04 10.46 -5.27
C TRP A 62 9.79 11.30 -5.54
N THR A 63 9.70 12.48 -4.93
CA THR A 63 8.71 13.51 -5.30
C THR A 63 9.32 14.65 -6.11
N GLY A 64 10.38 14.37 -6.89
CA GLY A 64 11.08 15.36 -7.72
C GLY A 64 12.18 16.18 -7.03
N ASP A 65 12.36 16.02 -5.72
CA ASP A 65 13.32 16.80 -4.89
C ASP A 65 14.48 15.97 -4.29
N ASP A 66 14.73 14.74 -4.77
CA ASP A 66 15.89 13.90 -4.37
C ASP A 66 16.03 13.65 -2.85
N VAL A 67 14.90 13.46 -2.15
CA VAL A 67 14.91 13.20 -0.69
C VAL A 67 15.05 11.71 -0.43
N GLN A 68 16.21 11.29 0.10
CA GLN A 68 16.42 9.91 0.58
C GLN A 68 15.90 9.78 2.01
N GLU A 69 14.78 9.08 2.19
CA GLU A 69 14.22 8.75 3.50
C GLU A 69 14.11 7.23 3.67
N ASN A 70 14.16 6.79 4.93
CA ASN A 70 13.89 5.43 5.34
C ASN A 70 12.38 5.21 5.43
N ALA A 71 11.88 4.11 4.90
CA ALA A 71 10.45 3.76 4.99
C ALA A 71 10.23 2.53 5.89
N LEU A 72 9.18 2.57 6.71
CA LEU A 72 8.70 1.43 7.48
C LEU A 72 7.44 0.86 6.82
N ILE A 73 7.40 -0.44 6.55
CA ILE A 73 6.18 -1.11 6.08
C ILE A 73 5.33 -1.49 7.29
N ASP A 74 4.31 -0.70 7.58
CA ASP A 74 3.41 -0.87 8.73
C ASP A 74 2.02 -1.36 8.29
N MET A 75 1.64 -2.57 8.70
CA MET A 75 0.30 -3.12 8.47
C MET A 75 -0.74 -2.66 9.51
N GLY A 76 -0.32 -1.96 10.56
CA GLY A 76 -1.18 -1.48 11.65
C GLY A 76 -1.92 -0.17 11.34
N SER A 77 -1.57 0.50 10.24
CA SER A 77 -2.06 1.83 9.91
C SER A 77 -2.71 1.86 8.52
N PRO A 78 -3.87 2.52 8.35
CA PRO A 78 -4.50 2.67 7.04
C PRO A 78 -3.94 3.86 6.24
N TYR A 79 -3.06 4.67 6.82
CA TYR A 79 -2.44 5.85 6.21
C TYR A 79 -0.94 5.64 5.99
N SER A 80 -0.40 6.28 4.96
CA SER A 80 1.04 6.37 4.72
C SER A 80 1.60 7.60 5.42
N TYR A 81 2.36 7.42 6.50
CA TYR A 81 2.98 8.55 7.20
C TYR A 81 4.23 9.03 6.48
N LEU A 82 4.17 10.24 5.94
CA LEU A 82 5.26 10.86 5.19
C LEU A 82 5.70 12.17 5.84
N ASN A 83 6.90 12.64 5.47
CA ASN A 83 7.36 13.98 5.81
C ASN A 83 6.36 15.05 5.31
N GLU A 84 6.17 16.11 6.09
CA GLU A 84 5.26 17.24 5.78
C GLU A 84 5.46 17.78 4.36
N LYS A 85 6.70 17.81 3.84
CA LYS A 85 6.97 18.23 2.46
C LYS A 85 6.32 17.32 1.43
N HIS A 86 6.43 16.01 1.59
CA HIS A 86 5.80 15.03 0.69
C HIS A 86 4.28 15.10 0.79
N VAL A 87 3.74 15.21 2.01
CA VAL A 87 2.30 15.39 2.24
C VAL A 87 1.79 16.65 1.52
N ALA A 88 2.51 17.76 1.57
CA ALA A 88 2.13 18.99 0.89
C ALA A 88 2.15 18.87 -0.65
N ILE A 89 3.15 18.16 -1.21
CA ILE A 89 3.24 17.91 -2.66
C ILE A 89 2.07 17.03 -3.12
N ILE A 90 1.85 15.90 -2.43
CA ILE A 90 0.76 14.97 -2.73
C ILE A 90 -0.59 15.68 -2.54
N GLY A 91 -0.79 16.39 -1.43
CA GLY A 91 -2.01 17.16 -1.19
C GLY A 91 -2.32 18.16 -2.28
N LYS A 92 -1.30 18.88 -2.80
CA LYS A 92 -1.48 19.80 -3.92
C LYS A 92 -1.89 19.08 -5.21
N GLU A 93 -1.28 17.94 -5.52
CA GLU A 93 -1.60 17.14 -6.71
C GLU A 93 -3.07 16.67 -6.70
N PHE A 94 -3.56 16.30 -5.52
CA PHE A 94 -4.94 15.83 -5.34
C PHE A 94 -5.95 16.97 -5.15
N ASN A 95 -5.50 18.23 -5.20
CA ASN A 95 -6.29 19.40 -4.82
C ASN A 95 -6.99 19.20 -3.46
N ALA A 96 -6.26 18.63 -2.52
CA ALA A 96 -6.74 18.31 -1.19
C ALA A 96 -6.97 19.58 -0.37
N TRP A 97 -7.93 19.53 0.55
CA TRP A 97 -8.18 20.60 1.51
C TRP A 97 -8.27 20.03 2.93
N ILE A 98 -7.85 20.83 3.89
CA ILE A 98 -7.91 20.45 5.30
C ILE A 98 -9.26 20.88 5.86
N ASP A 99 -9.96 19.97 6.54
CA ASP A 99 -11.21 20.30 7.25
C ASP A 99 -10.97 20.88 8.65
N ASP A 100 -12.04 21.25 9.35
CA ASP A 100 -11.97 21.85 10.69
C ASP A 100 -11.32 20.93 11.75
N GLN A 101 -11.13 19.65 11.44
CA GLN A 101 -10.51 18.65 12.32
C GLN A 101 -9.04 18.39 11.95
N GLY A 102 -8.50 19.08 10.94
CA GLY A 102 -7.13 18.88 10.49
C GLY A 102 -6.96 17.70 9.53
N VAL A 103 -8.05 17.13 9.01
CA VAL A 103 -7.99 15.97 8.11
C VAL A 103 -7.88 16.44 6.66
N SER A 104 -6.97 15.83 5.90
CA SER A 104 -6.83 16.08 4.47
C SER A 104 -7.94 15.36 3.69
N ILE A 105 -8.78 16.13 3.00
CA ILE A 105 -9.96 15.66 2.25
C ILE A 105 -9.72 15.85 0.76
N VAL A 106 -10.19 14.90 -0.05
CA VAL A 106 -10.11 14.91 -1.52
C VAL A 106 -11.48 14.63 -2.14
N ASP A 107 -11.62 14.95 -3.43
CA ASP A 107 -12.81 14.55 -4.19
C ASP A 107 -12.83 13.03 -4.39
N CYS A 108 -13.91 12.39 -3.97
CA CYS A 108 -14.14 10.95 -4.16
C CYS A 108 -14.18 10.54 -5.64
N ALA A 109 -14.44 11.47 -6.56
CA ALA A 109 -14.40 11.19 -8.00
C ALA A 109 -12.99 10.93 -8.53
N LEU A 110 -11.94 11.37 -7.83
CA LEU A 110 -10.54 11.19 -8.25
C LEU A 110 -10.11 9.72 -8.27
N GLY A 111 -10.69 8.86 -7.44
CA GLY A 111 -10.41 7.41 -7.47
C GLY A 111 -10.81 6.72 -8.77
N ASN A 112 -11.49 7.43 -9.68
CA ASN A 112 -11.93 6.95 -10.98
C ASN A 112 -11.23 7.67 -12.16
N GLY A 113 -10.31 8.60 -11.91
CA GLY A 113 -9.76 9.51 -12.92
C GLY A 113 -8.27 9.79 -12.75
N SER A 114 -7.57 9.71 -13.88
CA SER A 114 -6.11 9.76 -14.10
C SER A 114 -5.34 8.46 -13.83
N LEU A 115 -4.42 8.16 -14.76
CA LEU A 115 -3.39 7.10 -14.67
C LEU A 115 -2.06 7.69 -14.19
N ASP A 116 -2.05 8.94 -13.75
CA ASP A 116 -0.82 9.58 -13.28
C ASP A 116 -0.42 8.94 -11.96
N THR A 117 0.87 8.61 -11.84
CA THR A 117 1.39 7.85 -10.71
C THR A 117 2.27 8.73 -9.84
N ILE A 118 2.18 8.49 -8.53
CA ILE A 118 3.20 8.87 -7.57
C ILE A 118 4.04 7.63 -7.34
N ASP A 119 5.29 7.69 -7.76
CA ASP A 119 6.19 6.55 -7.71
C ASP A 119 7.05 6.61 -6.45
N PHE A 120 7.03 5.52 -5.68
CA PHE A 120 7.95 5.30 -4.57
C PHE A 120 9.09 4.45 -5.07
N TYR A 121 10.33 4.86 -4.83
CA TYR A 121 11.48 4.12 -5.30
C TYR A 121 12.19 3.42 -4.14
N PHE A 122 12.68 2.23 -4.41
CA PHE A 122 13.50 1.48 -3.47
C PHE A 122 14.76 1.04 -4.18
N ASN A 123 15.76 0.64 -3.40
CA ASN A 123 17.01 0.11 -3.93
C ASN A 123 17.75 1.09 -4.87
N ASN A 124 17.92 2.35 -4.44
CA ASN A 124 18.57 3.43 -5.21
C ASN A 124 17.93 3.61 -6.61
N GLY A 125 16.61 3.75 -6.66
CA GLY A 125 15.88 4.00 -7.91
C GLY A 125 15.59 2.76 -8.76
N ASN A 126 16.08 1.58 -8.39
CA ASN A 126 15.96 0.39 -9.23
C ASN A 126 14.61 -0.34 -9.10
N LEU A 127 13.85 -0.06 -8.04
CA LEU A 127 12.52 -0.63 -7.82
C LEU A 127 11.50 0.50 -7.67
N GLY A 128 10.77 0.82 -8.75
CA GLY A 128 9.67 1.78 -8.71
C GLY A 128 8.35 1.09 -8.39
N ILE A 129 7.65 1.60 -7.38
CA ILE A 129 6.30 1.20 -6.99
C ILE A 129 5.35 2.34 -7.38
N PRO A 130 4.70 2.24 -8.56
CA PRO A 130 3.77 3.26 -9.01
C PRO A 130 2.46 3.15 -8.24
N LEU A 131 2.06 4.24 -7.60
CA LEU A 131 0.76 4.36 -6.93
C LEU A 131 -0.09 5.38 -7.67
N THR A 132 -1.35 5.04 -7.87
CA THR A 132 -2.32 5.88 -8.57
C THR A 132 -3.10 6.75 -7.59
N THR A 133 -3.88 7.70 -8.12
CA THR A 133 -4.81 8.51 -7.33
C THR A 133 -5.81 7.66 -6.53
N ARG A 134 -6.15 6.47 -7.02
CA ARG A 134 -7.00 5.53 -6.30
C ARG A 134 -6.37 4.99 -5.02
N ASP A 135 -5.06 4.81 -4.99
CA ASP A 135 -4.36 4.19 -3.86
C ASP A 135 -4.30 5.13 -2.64
N PHE A 136 -4.45 6.45 -2.88
CA PHE A 136 -4.50 7.48 -1.84
C PHE A 136 -5.91 7.98 -1.52
N ASN A 137 -6.95 7.51 -2.21
CA ASN A 137 -8.33 7.99 -2.03
C ASN A 137 -9.09 7.03 -1.11
N LEU A 138 -9.15 7.34 0.19
CA LEU A 138 -9.74 6.48 1.22
C LEU A 138 -11.20 6.90 1.51
N PRO A 139 -12.22 6.12 1.09
CA PRO A 139 -13.61 6.51 1.31
C PRO A 139 -14.02 6.38 2.78
N GLN A 140 -14.57 7.45 3.34
CA GLN A 140 -15.11 7.49 4.70
C GLN A 140 -16.51 8.14 4.70
N GLY A 141 -17.54 7.29 4.57
CA GLY A 141 -18.93 7.75 4.50
C GLY A 141 -19.20 8.53 3.20
N ARG A 142 -19.42 9.85 3.32
CA ARG A 142 -19.69 10.74 2.16
C ARG A 142 -18.50 11.60 1.76
N ARG A 143 -17.35 11.44 2.42
CA ARG A 143 -16.10 12.14 2.14
C ARG A 143 -15.02 11.13 1.82
N CYS A 144 -13.95 11.60 1.19
CA CYS A 144 -12.78 10.79 0.95
C CYS A 144 -11.57 11.47 1.58
N HIS A 145 -10.83 10.71 2.37
CA HIS A 145 -9.61 11.19 3.00
C HIS A 145 -8.44 10.93 2.06
N LEU A 146 -7.46 11.82 2.08
CA LEU A 146 -6.18 11.54 1.47
C LEU A 146 -5.42 10.54 2.35
N GLY A 147 -4.85 9.50 1.75
CA GLY A 147 -4.16 8.41 2.43
C GLY A 147 -2.73 8.71 2.90
N VAL A 148 -2.41 9.98 3.19
CA VAL A 148 -1.11 10.46 3.72
C VAL A 148 -1.28 11.43 4.87
#